data_AF-A0A397EFN8-F1
#
_entry.id   AF-A0A397EFN8-F1
#
_cell.length_a   1.000
_cell.length_b   1.000
_cell.length_c   1.000
_cell.angle_alpha   90.00
_cell.angle_beta   90.00
_cell.angle_gamma   90.00
#
_symmetry.space_group_name_H-M   'P 1'
#
loop_
_entity.id
_entity.type
_entity.pdbx_description
1 polymer ?
#
loop_
_entity_poly.entity_id
_entity_poly.type
_entity_poly.pdbx_seq_one_letter_code
_entity_poly.pdbx_strand_id
1 'polypeptide(L)'
;EHISLAKGRELGMDAGMAHALEMHAPERRTILSVGRRWGGTDAQSQLRNGDLIVQIDDAIVTSFREVEVATQKPSVVATVIRQGEQLQVPLKTVLLESWEVDRIVCWQGLLLQVPPLSVASQREISSKDGVYVSCRYAGSPAARYGPPPTSRICEINGDPIRHLDDFVAALRRQPKSNASIRIKYMDLSGKVHLTTLKLEPTFWPTSELNYVDGAWHRTCIE
;
A
#
# COMPACT_ATOMS: atom_id res chain seq x y z
N GLU A 1 -9.12 5.31 -13.27
CA GLU A 1 -10.28 4.60 -13.86
C GLU A 1 -10.53 5.12 -15.26
N HIS A 2 -11.15 4.34 -16.13
CA HIS A 2 -11.55 4.82 -17.46
C HIS A 2 -12.88 5.56 -17.37
N ILE A 3 -12.95 6.73 -18.00
CA ILE A 3 -14.20 7.45 -18.23
C ILE A 3 -14.33 7.80 -19.73
N SER A 4 -15.54 8.09 -20.19
CA SER A 4 -15.75 8.53 -21.58
C SER A 4 -15.16 9.93 -21.82
N LEU A 5 -14.75 10.21 -23.06
CA LEU A 5 -14.31 11.58 -23.42
C LEU A 5 -15.43 12.61 -23.25
N ALA A 6 -16.69 12.23 -23.45
CA ALA A 6 -17.83 13.09 -23.15
C ALA A 6 -17.85 13.50 -21.67
N LYS A 7 -17.62 12.55 -20.75
CA LYS A 7 -17.50 12.85 -19.33
C LYS A 7 -16.27 13.70 -19.01
N GLY A 8 -15.15 13.46 -19.70
CA GLY A 8 -13.96 14.30 -19.59
C GLY A 8 -14.23 15.77 -19.95
N ARG A 9 -15.04 16.03 -21.00
CA ARG A 9 -15.45 17.38 -21.40
C ARG A 9 -16.32 18.05 -20.34
N GLU A 10 -17.25 17.33 -19.71
CA GLU A 10 -18.02 17.84 -18.56
C GLU A 10 -17.13 18.22 -17.37
N LEU A 11 -15.98 17.57 -17.22
CA LEU A 11 -14.98 17.83 -16.17
C LEU A 11 -13.97 18.93 -16.56
N GLY A 12 -14.20 19.62 -17.69
CA GLY A 12 -13.43 20.78 -18.12
C GLY A 12 -12.33 20.47 -19.15
N MET A 13 -12.26 19.26 -19.70
CA MET A 13 -11.34 18.99 -20.81
C MET A 13 -11.73 19.80 -22.06
N ASP A 14 -10.78 20.55 -22.60
CA ASP A 14 -11.01 21.37 -23.79
C ASP A 14 -11.19 20.52 -25.06
N ALA A 15 -11.70 21.16 -26.12
CA ALA A 15 -11.99 20.49 -27.38
C ALA A 15 -10.74 20.03 -28.14
N GLY A 16 -9.63 20.75 -28.01
CA GLY A 16 -8.36 20.40 -28.67
C GLY A 16 -7.77 19.13 -28.07
N MET A 17 -7.73 19.04 -26.74
CA MET A 17 -7.28 17.86 -26.02
C MET A 17 -8.22 16.66 -26.26
N ALA A 18 -9.53 16.87 -26.25
CA ALA A 18 -10.49 15.82 -26.59
C ALA A 18 -10.21 15.23 -27.99
N HIS A 19 -9.99 16.10 -28.98
CA HIS A 19 -9.65 15.68 -30.33
C HIS A 19 -8.30 14.93 -30.39
N ALA A 20 -7.28 15.41 -29.69
CA ALA A 20 -5.98 14.74 -29.63
C ALA A 20 -6.09 13.31 -29.07
N LEU A 21 -6.90 13.11 -28.01
CA LEU A 21 -7.14 11.80 -27.42
C LEU A 21 -7.97 10.88 -28.35
N GLU A 22 -8.94 11.43 -29.08
CA GLU A 22 -9.70 10.67 -30.10
C GLU A 22 -8.77 10.17 -31.22
N MET A 23 -7.85 11.02 -31.68
CA MET A 23 -6.90 10.65 -32.72
C MET A 23 -5.86 9.63 -32.23
N HIS A 24 -5.43 9.74 -30.97
CA HIS A 24 -4.48 8.80 -30.35
C HIS A 24 -5.09 7.41 -30.15
N ALA A 25 -6.35 7.34 -29.72
CA ALA A 25 -7.05 6.07 -29.47
C ALA A 25 -8.48 6.03 -30.05
N PRO A 26 -8.63 5.93 -31.39
CA PRO A 26 -9.93 6.04 -32.07
C PRO A 26 -10.98 5.03 -31.62
N GLU A 27 -10.54 3.81 -31.30
CA GLU A 27 -11.37 2.69 -30.88
C GLU A 27 -11.82 2.76 -29.41
N ARG A 28 -11.06 3.46 -28.55
CA ARG A 28 -11.28 3.42 -27.09
C ARG A 28 -12.03 4.64 -26.57
N ARG A 29 -11.94 5.82 -27.21
CA ARG A 29 -12.68 7.06 -26.87
C ARG A 29 -12.87 7.29 -25.36
N THR A 30 -11.83 7.00 -24.59
CA THR A 30 -11.81 7.09 -23.14
C THR A 30 -10.59 7.87 -22.68
N ILE A 31 -10.68 8.43 -21.49
CA ILE A 31 -9.60 9.09 -20.77
C ILE A 31 -9.47 8.48 -19.37
N LEU A 32 -8.29 8.60 -18.77
CA LEU A 32 -8.04 8.16 -17.41
C LEU A 32 -8.35 9.26 -16.40
N SER A 33 -9.20 8.96 -15.44
CA SER A 33 -9.46 9.78 -14.25
C SER A 33 -8.77 9.18 -13.02
N VAL A 34 -8.20 10.01 -12.16
CA VAL A 34 -7.68 9.60 -10.85
C VAL A 34 -8.85 9.24 -9.94
N GLY A 35 -9.07 7.94 -9.71
CA GLY A 35 -10.11 7.46 -8.80
C GLY A 35 -9.64 7.35 -7.35
N ARG A 36 -8.41 6.86 -7.16
CA ARG A 36 -7.78 6.65 -5.84
C ARG A 36 -6.28 6.87 -5.96
N ARG A 37 -5.64 7.20 -4.83
CA ARG A 37 -4.19 7.43 -4.73
C ARG A 37 -3.61 6.52 -3.66
N TRP A 38 -2.42 5.99 -3.89
CA TRP A 38 -1.83 5.02 -2.99
C TRP A 38 -1.08 5.70 -1.85
N GLY A 39 -1.16 5.11 -0.66
CA GLY A 39 -0.55 5.67 0.54
C GLY A 39 0.97 5.77 0.46
N GLY A 40 1.52 6.89 0.92
CA GLY A 40 2.96 7.12 0.99
C GLY A 40 3.65 7.26 -0.38
N THR A 41 2.88 7.51 -1.44
CA THR A 41 3.41 7.84 -2.78
C THR A 41 3.33 9.36 -3.02
N ASP A 42 4.19 9.88 -3.89
CA ASP A 42 4.15 11.30 -4.28
C ASP A 42 2.83 11.66 -4.99
N ALA A 43 2.25 10.69 -5.71
CA ALA A 43 0.93 10.82 -6.31
C ALA A 43 -0.19 11.08 -5.27
N GLN A 44 -0.04 10.64 -4.01
CA GLN A 44 -1.03 10.88 -2.96
C GLN A 44 -1.19 12.36 -2.63
N SER A 45 -0.07 13.09 -2.55
CA SER A 45 -0.04 14.51 -2.22
C SER A 45 -0.28 15.41 -3.44
N GLN A 46 0.21 15.00 -4.61
CA GLN A 46 0.23 15.85 -5.81
C GLN A 46 -1.04 15.74 -6.67
N LEU A 47 -1.60 14.54 -6.77
CA LEU A 47 -2.83 14.28 -7.53
C LEU A 47 -4.08 14.40 -6.65
N ARG A 48 -5.21 14.68 -7.28
CA ARG A 48 -6.52 14.74 -6.65
C ARG A 48 -7.47 13.78 -7.33
N ASN A 49 -8.43 13.27 -6.57
CA ASN A 49 -9.48 12.45 -7.16
C ASN A 49 -10.28 13.29 -8.17
N GLY A 50 -10.52 12.74 -9.36
CA GLY A 50 -11.15 13.42 -10.48
C GLY A 50 -10.19 14.15 -11.43
N ASP A 51 -8.89 14.23 -11.12
CA ASP A 51 -7.90 14.72 -12.08
C ASP A 51 -7.92 13.82 -13.33
N LEU A 52 -7.96 14.44 -14.51
CA LEU A 52 -7.86 13.72 -15.77
C LEU A 52 -6.41 13.65 -16.20
N ILE A 53 -5.85 12.46 -16.36
CA ILE A 53 -4.47 12.28 -16.84
C ILE A 53 -4.52 12.21 -18.37
N VAL A 54 -3.85 13.16 -19.03
CA VAL A 54 -3.82 13.25 -20.50
C VAL A 54 -2.46 12.93 -21.09
N GLN A 55 -1.38 13.28 -20.38
CA GLN A 55 -0.02 13.00 -20.81
C GLN A 55 0.87 12.64 -19.62
N ILE A 56 1.92 11.87 -19.90
CA ILE A 56 3.06 11.65 -19.01
C ILE A 56 4.31 12.03 -19.79
N ASP A 57 5.01 13.04 -19.29
CA ASP A 57 6.01 13.82 -20.00
C ASP A 57 5.44 14.27 -21.35
N ASP A 58 6.08 13.89 -22.46
CA ASP A 58 5.66 14.27 -23.80
C ASP A 58 4.67 13.26 -24.45
N ALA A 59 4.33 12.16 -23.78
CA ALA A 59 3.51 11.09 -24.34
C ALA A 59 2.04 11.19 -23.92
N ILE A 60 1.13 11.21 -24.90
CA ILE A 60 -0.32 11.05 -24.65
C ILE A 60 -0.59 9.66 -24.10
N VAL A 61 -1.40 9.58 -23.04
CA VAL A 61 -1.80 8.33 -22.41
C VAL A 61 -3.31 8.23 -22.31
N THR A 62 -3.85 7.08 -22.70
CA THR A 62 -5.30 6.77 -22.69
C THR A 62 -5.63 5.46 -21.98
N SER A 63 -4.61 4.66 -21.66
CA SER A 63 -4.74 3.34 -21.05
C SER A 63 -3.77 3.09 -19.91
N PHE A 64 -4.13 2.19 -19.00
CA PHE A 64 -3.26 1.81 -17.88
C PHE A 64 -1.89 1.29 -18.34
N ARG A 65 -1.83 0.60 -19.49
CA ARG A 65 -0.57 0.09 -20.05
C ARG A 65 0.34 1.21 -20.55
N GLU A 66 -0.22 2.23 -21.19
CA GLU A 66 0.58 3.39 -21.62
C GLU A 66 1.12 4.15 -20.41
N VAL A 67 0.30 4.32 -19.37
CA VAL A 67 0.76 4.89 -18.09
C VAL A 67 1.89 4.05 -17.50
N GLU A 68 1.69 2.73 -17.37
CA GLU A 68 2.70 1.80 -16.85
C GLU A 68 4.04 1.94 -17.58
N VAL A 69 4.02 1.96 -18.92
CA VAL A 69 5.24 2.09 -19.74
C VAL A 69 5.88 3.46 -19.56
N ALA A 70 5.09 4.53 -19.59
CA ALA A 70 5.59 5.90 -19.47
C ALA A 70 6.20 6.20 -18.09
N THR A 71 5.80 5.47 -17.04
CA THR A 71 6.29 5.66 -15.67
C THR A 71 7.46 4.75 -15.27
N GLN A 72 8.07 3.99 -16.19
CA GLN A 72 9.25 3.12 -15.91
C GLN A 72 10.56 3.93 -15.73
N LYS A 73 10.54 4.93 -14.85
CA LYS A 73 11.67 5.81 -14.53
C LYS A 73 11.44 6.50 -13.19
N PRO A 74 12.48 6.99 -12.49
CA PRO A 74 12.36 7.50 -11.11
C PRO A 74 11.41 8.69 -10.91
N SER A 75 11.18 9.48 -11.96
CA SER A 75 10.28 10.63 -11.92
C SER A 75 9.72 10.93 -13.30
N VAL A 76 8.51 11.48 -13.33
CA VAL A 76 7.79 11.92 -14.53
C VAL A 76 7.08 13.24 -14.27
N VAL A 77 6.64 13.92 -15.32
CA VAL A 77 5.69 15.04 -15.22
C VAL A 77 4.36 14.59 -15.80
N ALA A 78 3.33 14.47 -14.97
CA ALA A 78 1.98 14.21 -15.46
C ALA A 78 1.33 15.52 -15.87
N THR A 79 0.85 15.60 -17.11
CA THR A 79 -0.08 16.64 -17.51
C THR A 79 -1.49 16.19 -17.11
N VAL A 80 -2.14 16.98 -16.26
CA VAL A 80 -3.49 16.71 -15.78
C VAL A 80 -4.44 17.85 -16.08
N ILE A 81 -5.72 17.54 -16.26
CA ILE A 81 -6.79 18.53 -16.28
C ILE A 81 -7.52 18.49 -14.95
N ARG A 82 -7.54 19.63 -14.27
CA ARG A 82 -8.17 19.82 -12.97
C ARG A 82 -9.03 21.07 -13.04
N GLN A 83 -10.34 20.90 -12.85
CA GLN A 83 -11.29 22.02 -12.88
C GLN A 83 -11.20 22.87 -14.17
N GLY A 84 -10.92 22.22 -15.31
CA GLY A 84 -10.78 22.87 -16.61
C GLY A 84 -9.42 23.51 -16.91
N GLU A 85 -8.48 23.46 -15.96
CA GLU A 85 -7.11 23.94 -16.18
C GLU A 85 -6.15 22.79 -16.40
N GLN A 86 -5.25 22.95 -17.37
CA GLN A 86 -4.16 22.03 -17.64
C GLN A 86 -2.97 22.36 -16.72
N LEU A 87 -2.55 21.38 -15.93
CA LEU A 87 -1.47 21.51 -14.95
C LEU A 87 -0.37 20.50 -15.25
N GLN A 88 0.88 20.94 -15.09
CA GLN A 88 2.05 20.06 -15.08
C GLN A 88 2.36 19.67 -13.64
N VAL A 89 2.31 18.37 -13.35
CA VAL A 89 2.48 17.82 -12.00
C VAL A 89 3.70 16.91 -11.97
N PRO A 90 4.83 17.37 -11.42
CA PRO A 90 6.00 16.52 -11.20
C PRO A 90 5.67 15.42 -10.18
N LEU A 91 6.04 14.19 -10.50
CA LEU A 91 5.77 13.00 -9.70
C LEU A 91 7.03 12.15 -9.59
N LYS A 92 7.36 11.75 -8.36
CA LYS A 92 8.28 10.62 -8.12
C LYS A 92 7.52 9.30 -8.24
N THR A 93 8.07 8.38 -9.02
CA THR A 93 7.52 7.03 -9.13
C THR A 93 8.00 6.16 -7.96
N VAL A 94 7.32 5.04 -7.74
CA VAL A 94 7.65 4.10 -6.68
C VAL A 94 7.76 2.71 -7.26
N LEU A 95 8.80 1.99 -6.84
CA LEU A 95 9.01 0.59 -7.15
C LEU A 95 7.96 -0.28 -6.44
N LEU A 96 7.22 -1.05 -7.23
CA LEU A 96 6.18 -1.93 -6.71
C LEU A 96 6.74 -3.12 -5.93
N GLU A 97 8.02 -3.48 -6.12
CA GLU A 97 8.69 -4.51 -5.31
C GLU A 97 8.68 -4.17 -3.81
N SER A 98 8.51 -2.88 -3.44
CA SER A 98 8.35 -2.50 -2.02
C SER A 98 7.08 -3.03 -1.35
N TRP A 99 6.16 -3.64 -2.10
CA TRP A 99 4.97 -4.37 -1.62
C TRP A 99 5.08 -5.89 -1.84
N GLU A 100 6.21 -6.39 -2.30
CA GLU A 100 6.45 -7.82 -2.46
C GLU A 100 6.43 -8.53 -1.10
N VAL A 101 5.85 -9.72 -1.07
CA VAL A 101 5.84 -10.56 0.13
C VAL A 101 7.04 -11.50 0.03
N ASP A 102 8.20 -10.99 0.40
CA ASP A 102 9.46 -11.73 0.51
C ASP A 102 9.78 -12.13 1.96
N ARG A 103 9.05 -11.57 2.93
CA ARG A 103 9.25 -11.83 4.35
C ARG A 103 7.94 -11.93 5.11
N ILE A 104 7.87 -12.94 5.97
CA ILE A 104 6.74 -13.19 6.86
C ILE A 104 7.27 -13.40 8.28
N VAL A 105 6.62 -12.79 9.27
CA VAL A 105 6.91 -13.05 10.69
C VAL A 105 5.75 -13.83 11.31
N CYS A 106 6.07 -14.97 11.91
CA CYS A 106 5.18 -15.77 12.73
C CYS A 106 5.41 -15.43 14.21
N TRP A 107 4.41 -14.85 14.88
CA TRP A 107 4.55 -14.41 16.27
C TRP A 107 3.26 -14.62 17.06
N GLN A 108 3.32 -15.42 18.14
CA GLN A 108 2.20 -15.68 19.06
C GLN A 108 0.89 -16.14 18.37
N GLY A 109 1.02 -16.78 17.21
CA GLY A 109 -0.09 -17.22 16.37
C GLY A 109 -0.58 -16.21 15.33
N LEU A 110 0.08 -15.07 15.17
CA LEU A 110 -0.11 -14.15 14.04
C LEU A 110 0.82 -14.50 12.89
N LEU A 111 0.32 -14.32 11.66
CA LEU A 111 1.11 -14.28 10.44
C LEU A 111 1.15 -12.83 9.94
N LEU A 112 2.34 -12.25 9.95
CA LEU A 112 2.60 -10.83 9.74
C LEU A 112 3.41 -10.62 8.47
N GLN A 113 3.04 -9.62 7.66
CA GLN A 113 3.73 -9.28 6.42
C GLN A 113 3.58 -7.79 6.08
N VAL A 114 4.22 -7.33 5.00
CA VAL A 114 3.92 -6.02 4.39
C VAL A 114 2.43 -5.95 4.00
N PRO A 115 1.76 -4.79 4.10
CA PRO A 115 0.39 -4.66 3.61
C PRO A 115 0.27 -5.14 2.16
N PRO A 116 -0.62 -6.11 1.83
CA PRO A 116 -0.72 -6.61 0.47
C PRO A 116 -1.09 -5.50 -0.52
N LEU A 117 -0.50 -5.53 -1.72
CA LEU A 117 -0.75 -4.53 -2.77
C LEU A 117 -2.24 -4.34 -3.10
N SER A 118 -2.99 -5.45 -3.11
CA SER A 118 -4.45 -5.44 -3.34
C SER A 118 -5.24 -4.70 -2.26
N VAL A 119 -4.75 -4.70 -1.01
CA VAL A 119 -5.32 -3.94 0.09
C VAL A 119 -4.84 -2.48 0.03
N ALA A 120 -3.54 -2.28 -0.21
CA ALA A 120 -2.90 -0.98 -0.28
C ALA A 120 -3.56 -0.04 -1.31
N SER A 121 -3.77 -0.56 -2.51
CA SER A 121 -4.41 0.13 -3.64
C SER A 121 -5.86 0.54 -3.39
N GLN A 122 -6.55 -0.09 -2.45
CA GLN A 122 -7.96 0.17 -2.15
C GLN A 122 -8.17 1.09 -0.95
N ARG A 123 -7.19 1.18 -0.04
CA ARG A 123 -7.33 1.81 1.27
C ARG A 123 -6.35 2.96 1.51
N GLU A 124 -5.66 3.42 0.47
CA GLU A 124 -4.65 4.49 0.56
C GLU A 124 -3.54 4.16 1.60
N ILE A 125 -3.17 2.89 1.69
CA ILE A 125 -2.19 2.36 2.65
C ILE A 125 -0.80 2.30 2.00
N SER A 126 0.22 2.73 2.74
CA SER A 126 1.63 2.60 2.35
C SER A 126 2.23 1.26 2.77
N SER A 127 3.28 0.80 2.10
CA SER A 127 4.12 -0.33 2.55
C SER A 127 4.81 -0.06 3.90
N LYS A 128 4.92 1.21 4.30
CA LYS A 128 5.50 1.65 5.58
C LYS A 128 4.47 2.14 6.61
N ASP A 129 3.22 1.72 6.47
CA ASP A 129 2.13 2.12 7.36
C ASP A 129 1.69 0.94 8.24
N GLY A 130 2.66 0.38 8.96
CA GLY A 130 2.47 -0.71 9.90
C GLY A 130 2.58 -2.10 9.28
N VAL A 131 2.55 -3.11 10.14
CA VAL A 131 2.70 -4.52 9.77
C VAL A 131 1.33 -5.20 9.68
N TYR A 132 1.02 -5.78 8.53
CA TYR A 132 -0.30 -6.34 8.24
C TYR A 132 -0.48 -7.73 8.84
N VAL A 133 -1.63 -7.92 9.51
CA VAL A 133 -2.05 -9.19 10.08
C VAL A 133 -2.85 -9.97 9.04
N SER A 134 -2.21 -10.98 8.45
CA SER A 134 -2.82 -11.79 7.40
C SER A 134 -3.64 -12.93 7.95
N CYS A 135 -3.13 -13.58 9.01
CA CYS A 135 -3.76 -14.74 9.61
C CYS A 135 -3.56 -14.72 11.12
N ARG A 136 -4.48 -15.39 11.80
CA ARG A 136 -4.46 -15.62 13.24
C ARG A 136 -4.89 -17.05 13.53
N TYR A 137 -3.97 -17.87 14.02
CA TYR A 137 -4.23 -19.29 14.29
C TYR A 137 -5.15 -19.48 15.49
N ALA A 138 -6.16 -20.34 15.36
CA ALA A 138 -7.05 -20.70 16.45
C ALA A 138 -6.28 -21.35 17.62
N GLY A 139 -6.72 -21.12 18.86
CA GLY A 139 -6.04 -21.63 20.05
C GLY A 139 -4.75 -20.91 20.43
N SER A 140 -4.28 -19.95 19.62
CA SER A 140 -3.09 -19.16 19.94
C SER A 140 -3.36 -18.05 20.98
N PRO A 141 -2.31 -17.52 21.64
CA PRO A 141 -2.43 -16.33 22.47
C PRO A 141 -3.05 -15.15 21.72
N ALA A 142 -2.68 -14.96 20.46
CA ALA A 142 -3.26 -13.92 19.62
C ALA A 142 -4.75 -14.16 19.32
N ALA A 143 -5.22 -15.40 19.18
CA ALA A 143 -6.65 -15.66 19.00
C ALA A 143 -7.51 -15.15 20.16
N ARG A 144 -6.94 -15.12 21.36
CA ARG A 144 -7.63 -14.61 22.56
C ARG A 144 -7.51 -13.10 22.74
N TYR A 145 -6.33 -12.52 22.47
CA TYR A 145 -6.02 -11.13 22.83
C TYR A 145 -5.42 -10.29 21.70
N GLY A 146 -4.94 -10.92 20.64
CA GLY A 146 -4.21 -10.26 19.57
C GLY A 146 -5.11 -9.57 18.55
N PRO A 147 -4.52 -8.66 17.74
CA PRO A 147 -5.21 -8.02 16.64
C PRO A 147 -5.86 -9.05 15.69
N PRO A 148 -7.06 -8.76 15.14
CA PRO A 148 -7.68 -9.64 14.16
C PRO A 148 -6.94 -9.58 12.81
N PRO A 149 -7.12 -10.58 11.93
CA PRO A 149 -6.79 -10.43 10.51
C PRO A 149 -7.41 -9.17 9.91
N THR A 150 -6.85 -8.69 8.80
CA THR A 150 -7.25 -7.43 8.13
C THR A 150 -7.07 -6.19 9.00
N SER A 151 -6.03 -6.21 9.85
CA SER A 151 -5.56 -5.05 10.60
C SER A 151 -4.05 -4.86 10.43
N ARG A 152 -3.54 -3.73 10.90
CA ARG A 152 -2.11 -3.40 10.87
C ARG A 152 -1.61 -3.02 12.24
N ILE A 153 -0.52 -3.64 12.68
CA ILE A 153 0.17 -3.28 13.92
C ILE A 153 0.98 -2.02 13.67
N CYS A 154 0.72 -0.98 14.46
CA CYS A 154 1.34 0.34 14.34
C CYS A 154 2.24 0.68 15.54
N GLU A 155 2.11 -0.03 16.66
CA GLU A 155 2.92 0.19 17.85
C GLU A 155 3.02 -1.08 18.70
N ILE A 156 4.19 -1.31 19.30
CA ILE A 156 4.44 -2.36 20.30
C ILE A 156 5.07 -1.71 21.54
N ASN A 157 4.38 -1.76 22.69
CA ASN A 157 4.86 -1.19 23.96
C ASN A 157 5.34 0.27 23.90
N GLY A 158 4.76 1.10 23.01
CA GLY A 158 5.20 2.48 22.80
C GLY A 158 6.15 2.66 21.61
N ASP A 159 6.77 1.60 21.12
CA ASP A 159 7.66 1.66 19.96
C ASP A 159 6.83 1.71 18.67
N PRO A 160 7.01 2.75 17.82
CA PRO A 160 6.28 2.86 16.56
C PRO A 160 6.75 1.79 15.58
N ILE A 161 5.79 1.16 14.90
CA ILE A 161 6.03 0.09 13.93
C ILE A 161 5.56 0.57 12.56
N ARG A 162 6.50 0.74 11.62
CA ARG A 162 6.21 1.13 10.23
C ARG A 162 6.29 -0.05 9.28
N HIS A 163 7.20 -0.99 9.53
CA HIS A 163 7.42 -2.21 8.74
C HIS A 163 7.95 -3.35 9.63
N LEU A 164 8.21 -4.51 9.02
CA LEU A 164 8.63 -5.73 9.73
C LEU A 164 9.94 -5.58 10.51
N ASP A 165 10.90 -4.78 10.04
CA ASP A 165 12.15 -4.57 10.78
C ASP A 165 11.92 -3.85 12.10
N ASP A 166 11.09 -2.80 12.10
CA ASP A 166 10.70 -2.11 13.33
C ASP A 166 10.04 -3.10 14.29
N PHE A 167 9.17 -3.96 13.77
CA PHE A 167 8.48 -4.98 14.56
C PHE A 167 9.45 -5.98 15.19
N VAL A 168 10.36 -6.56 14.41
CA VAL A 168 11.35 -7.52 14.91
C VAL A 168 12.33 -6.85 15.88
N ALA A 169 12.76 -5.62 15.59
CA ALA A 169 13.61 -4.85 16.49
C ALA A 169 12.89 -4.54 17.82
N ALA A 170 11.61 -4.18 17.77
CA ALA A 170 10.80 -3.94 18.96
C ALA A 170 10.66 -5.22 19.79
N LEU A 171 10.41 -6.38 19.16
CA LEU A 171 10.33 -7.67 19.85
C LEU A 171 11.64 -8.05 20.55
N ARG A 172 12.79 -7.85 19.90
CA ARG A 172 14.12 -8.13 20.50
C ARG A 172 14.41 -7.29 21.75
N ARG A 173 13.79 -6.12 21.89
CA ARG A 173 13.89 -5.27 23.09
C ARG A 173 12.99 -5.73 24.23
N GLN A 174 12.03 -6.63 23.99
CA GLN A 174 11.08 -7.05 25.01
C GLN A 174 11.63 -8.20 25.88
N PRO A 175 11.14 -8.35 27.12
CA PRO A 175 11.44 -9.51 27.94
C PRO A 175 11.03 -10.81 27.24
N LYS A 176 11.91 -11.82 27.24
CA LYS A 176 11.66 -13.13 26.61
C LYS A 176 10.79 -14.09 27.44
N SER A 177 10.10 -13.57 28.46
CA SER A 177 9.27 -14.35 29.39
C SER A 177 7.77 -14.18 29.10
N ASN A 178 6.89 -14.79 29.92
CA ASN A 178 5.43 -14.66 29.84
C ASN A 178 4.93 -13.26 30.25
N ALA A 179 5.51 -12.22 29.65
CA ALA A 179 5.17 -10.82 29.82
C ALA A 179 3.92 -10.45 28.99
N SER A 180 3.32 -9.32 29.34
CA SER A 180 2.22 -8.73 28.60
C SER A 180 2.75 -7.61 27.71
N ILE A 181 2.41 -7.64 26.42
CA ILE A 181 2.75 -6.62 25.44
C ILE A 181 1.51 -5.85 25.03
N ARG A 182 1.59 -4.53 25.10
CA ARG A 182 0.58 -3.61 24.58
C ARG A 182 0.78 -3.43 23.08
N ILE A 183 -0.28 -3.64 22.31
CA ILE A 183 -0.27 -3.55 20.85
C ILE A 183 -1.28 -2.49 20.44
N LYS A 184 -0.82 -1.45 19.72
CA LYS A 184 -1.72 -0.54 19.00
C LYS A 184 -1.83 -1.01 17.56
N TYR A 185 -3.05 -1.15 17.08
CA TYR A 185 -3.30 -1.57 15.71
C TYR A 185 -4.42 -0.75 15.08
N MET A 186 -4.47 -0.75 13.75
CA MET A 186 -5.44 -0.01 12.96
C MET A 186 -6.17 -0.97 12.03
N ASP A 187 -7.50 -0.87 11.95
CA ASP A 187 -8.28 -1.62 10.96
C ASP A 187 -8.29 -0.93 9.58
N LEU A 188 -8.88 -1.58 8.57
CA LEU A 188 -8.95 -1.04 7.22
C LEU A 188 -9.83 0.22 7.09
N SER A 189 -10.60 0.59 8.11
CA SER A 189 -11.34 1.86 8.15
C SER A 189 -10.53 3.02 8.72
N GLY A 190 -9.30 2.75 9.18
CA GLY A 190 -8.44 3.74 9.82
C GLY A 190 -8.70 3.89 11.32
N LYS A 191 -9.60 3.10 11.91
CA LYS A 191 -9.89 3.17 13.34
C LYS A 191 -8.75 2.52 14.13
N VAL A 192 -8.26 3.25 15.13
CA VAL A 192 -7.20 2.82 16.04
C VAL A 192 -7.79 2.03 17.19
N HIS A 193 -7.13 0.92 17.52
CA HIS A 193 -7.46 0.02 18.61
C HIS A 193 -6.22 -0.27 19.47
N LEU A 194 -6.46 -0.66 20.71
CA LEU A 194 -5.42 -1.01 21.67
C LEU A 194 -5.78 -2.34 22.32
N THR A 195 -4.82 -3.25 22.39
CA THR A 195 -4.98 -4.53 23.11
C THR A 195 -3.71 -4.89 23.87
N THR A 196 -3.83 -5.83 24.80
CA THR A 196 -2.71 -6.38 25.57
C THR A 196 -2.63 -7.88 25.33
N LEU A 197 -1.54 -8.34 24.70
CA LEU A 197 -1.27 -9.74 24.41
C LEU A 197 -0.32 -10.31 25.46
N LYS A 198 -0.73 -11.39 26.12
CA LYS A 198 0.16 -12.18 26.98
C LYS A 198 1.00 -13.13 26.12
N LEU A 199 2.32 -13.06 26.27
CA LEU A 199 3.25 -13.92 25.55
C LEU A 199 3.19 -15.38 26.06
N GLU A 200 3.44 -16.30 25.14
CA GLU A 200 3.64 -17.73 25.41
C GLU A 200 4.65 -18.29 24.39
N PRO A 201 5.95 -17.96 24.53
CA PRO A 201 6.97 -18.32 23.55
C PRO A 201 7.31 -19.82 23.55
N THR A 202 6.96 -20.55 24.62
CA THR A 202 7.19 -22.00 24.74
C THR A 202 6.50 -22.80 23.64
N PHE A 203 5.22 -22.48 23.39
CA PHE A 203 4.39 -23.19 22.41
C PHE A 203 4.19 -22.39 21.12
N TRP A 204 4.42 -21.08 21.17
CA TRP A 204 4.27 -20.17 20.03
C TRP A 204 5.54 -19.36 19.80
N PRO A 205 6.67 -20.02 19.46
CA PRO A 205 7.94 -19.34 19.27
C PRO A 205 7.86 -18.36 18.09
N THR A 206 8.67 -17.31 18.17
CA THR A 206 8.81 -16.34 17.09
C THR A 206 9.71 -16.91 16.00
N SER A 207 9.26 -16.85 14.75
CA SER A 207 10.08 -17.20 13.59
C SER A 207 9.80 -16.26 12.44
N GLU A 208 10.73 -16.18 11.51
CA GLU A 208 10.55 -15.52 10.23
C GLU A 208 10.71 -16.52 9.09
N LEU A 209 10.00 -16.26 8.00
CA LEU A 209 10.18 -16.89 6.71
C LEU A 209 10.72 -15.81 5.77
N ASN A 210 11.86 -16.06 5.14
CA ASN A 210 12.43 -15.18 4.13
C ASN A 210 12.46 -15.92 2.79
N TYR A 211 12.05 -15.26 1.72
CA TYR A 211 12.07 -15.78 0.37
C TYR A 211 13.39 -15.38 -0.30
N VAL A 212 14.22 -16.37 -0.62
CA VAL A 212 15.56 -16.17 -1.20
C VAL A 212 15.73 -17.22 -2.30
N ASP A 213 16.21 -16.80 -3.48
CA ASP A 213 16.55 -17.69 -4.59
C ASP A 213 15.44 -18.70 -4.99
N GLY A 214 14.18 -18.28 -4.91
CA GLY A 214 13.04 -19.12 -5.30
C GLY A 214 12.51 -20.04 -4.19
N ALA A 215 13.04 -19.95 -2.97
CA ALA A 215 12.65 -20.81 -1.85
C ALA A 215 12.40 -20.02 -0.56
N TRP A 216 11.52 -20.56 0.29
CA TRP A 216 11.25 -20.01 1.62
C TRP A 216 12.16 -20.67 2.66
N HIS A 217 12.85 -19.84 3.44
CA HIS A 217 13.75 -20.27 4.51
C HIS A 217 13.19 -19.80 5.85
N ARG A 218 13.04 -20.74 6.80
CA ARG A 218 12.60 -20.44 8.17
C ARG A 218 13.79 -20.23 9.09
N THR A 219 13.78 -19.16 9.86
CA THR A 219 14.72 -18.90 10.95
C THR A 219 13.96 -18.55 12.23
N CYS A 220 14.49 -18.97 13.38
CA CYS A 220 13.94 -18.57 14.67
C CYS A 220 14.42 -17.16 15.02
N ILE A 221 13.54 -16.33 15.58
CA ILE A 221 13.90 -15.03 16.13
C ILE A 221 14.01 -15.22 17.64
N GLU A 222 15.24 -15.13 18.16
CA GLU A 222 15.50 -15.14 19.60
C GLU A 222 15.23 -13.80 20.27
#